data_AF-A0A1Y3D9U1-F1
#
_entry.id   AF-A0A1Y3D9U1-F1
#
_cell.length_a   1.000
_cell.length_b   1.000
_cell.length_c   1.000
_cell.angle_alpha   90.00
_cell.angle_beta   90.00
_cell.angle_gamma   90.00
#
_symmetry.space_group_name_H-M   'P 1'
#
loop_
_entity.id
_entity.type
_entity.pdbx_description
1 polymer ?
#
loop_
_entity_poly.entity_id
_entity_poly.type
_entity_poly.pdbx_seq_one_letter_code
_entity_poly.pdbx_strand_id
1 'polypeptide(L)'
;MNKMTQAVLAAAVLGACSTAVFADGEDAARGGNDGPDYSRCTELGCQKDIPITLEVPKKCTVTGGSPIVLSSSGGAKTSNYSIQSNTHYVLELTTANAGTSNSTFVKNTTDPTAKVTTTILTNGGSVGWGNSNHAGMGTDNYTVSVNNAATTAANKAGTYTDTYRIRVSY
;
A
#
# COMPACT_ATOMS: atom_id res chain seq x y z
N MET A 1 -27.05 -47.82 22.47
CA MET A 1 -27.45 -47.92 23.89
C MET A 1 -26.21 -48.03 24.76
N ASN A 2 -26.25 -47.34 25.91
CA ASN A 2 -25.36 -47.32 27.08
C ASN A 2 -24.61 -45.99 27.24
N LYS A 3 -24.63 -45.29 28.37
CA LYS A 3 -25.40 -45.37 29.62
C LYS A 3 -25.44 -43.95 30.20
N MET A 4 -26.43 -43.74 31.04
CA MET A 4 -26.88 -42.50 31.66
C MET A 4 -26.06 -42.20 32.93
N THR A 5 -26.01 -40.91 33.30
CA THR A 5 -25.98 -40.36 34.68
C THR A 5 -24.62 -40.30 35.42
N GLN A 6 -24.15 -39.09 35.75
CA GLN A 6 -24.33 -38.45 37.07
C GLN A 6 -23.60 -37.10 37.12
N ALA A 7 -24.37 -36.02 37.31
CA ALA A 7 -23.86 -34.75 37.78
C ALA A 7 -23.59 -34.86 39.28
N VAL A 8 -22.36 -34.53 39.70
CA VAL A 8 -22.03 -34.37 41.13
C VAL A 8 -21.76 -32.91 41.38
N LEU A 9 -22.65 -32.34 42.18
CA LEU A 9 -22.57 -31.06 42.85
C LEU A 9 -21.35 -31.10 43.81
N ALA A 10 -20.29 -30.33 43.54
CA ALA A 10 -19.22 -30.12 44.51
C ALA A 10 -19.40 -28.75 45.15
N ALA A 11 -19.71 -28.81 46.45
CA ALA A 11 -20.08 -27.71 47.32
C ALA A 11 -19.01 -26.63 47.40
N ALA A 12 -19.47 -25.38 47.46
CA ALA A 12 -18.67 -24.23 47.83
C ALA A 12 -18.07 -24.43 49.23
N VAL A 13 -16.74 -24.45 49.31
CA VAL A 13 -16.03 -24.12 50.54
C VAL A 13 -15.48 -22.71 50.36
N LEU A 14 -16.10 -21.78 51.08
CA LEU A 14 -15.64 -20.41 51.27
C LEU A 14 -14.27 -20.44 51.96
N GLY A 15 -13.30 -19.71 51.42
CA GLY A 15 -12.12 -19.28 52.16
C GLY A 15 -10.79 -19.51 51.43
N ALA A 16 -10.04 -18.42 51.33
CA ALA A 16 -8.69 -18.30 50.80
C ALA A 16 -8.58 -18.17 49.27
N CYS A 17 -8.34 -16.93 48.84
CA CYS A 17 -7.95 -16.56 47.48
C CYS A 17 -6.76 -17.40 47.02
N SER A 18 -6.92 -18.03 45.87
CA SER A 18 -5.93 -18.88 45.20
C SER A 18 -4.58 -18.17 45.06
N THR A 19 -3.55 -18.71 45.70
CA THR A 19 -2.15 -18.55 45.26
C THR A 19 -1.94 -19.43 44.04
N ALA A 20 -2.17 -18.91 42.83
CA ALA A 20 -1.65 -19.52 41.62
C ALA A 20 -0.29 -18.89 41.32
N VAL A 21 0.75 -19.49 41.90
CA VAL A 21 2.14 -19.20 41.58
C VAL A 21 2.43 -19.80 40.21
N PHE A 22 2.47 -18.95 39.18
CA PHE A 22 3.14 -19.30 37.92
C PHE A 22 3.91 -18.08 37.44
N ALA A 23 5.16 -18.00 37.88
CA ALA A 23 6.22 -17.26 37.21
C ALA A 23 7.48 -18.10 37.31
N ASP A 24 7.67 -18.92 36.30
CA ASP A 24 8.96 -19.48 35.90
C ASP A 24 9.83 -18.28 35.47
N GLY A 25 10.91 -18.01 36.20
CA GLY A 25 11.73 -16.81 35.99
C GLY A 25 12.60 -16.50 37.19
N GLU A 26 13.90 -16.69 37.01
CA GLU A 26 15.00 -16.54 37.97
C GLU A 26 15.02 -15.18 38.68
N ASP A 27 14.36 -15.04 39.84
CA ASP A 27 14.66 -13.95 40.81
C ASP A 27 14.11 -14.24 42.23
N ALA A 28 13.89 -15.51 42.59
CA ALA A 28 13.40 -15.90 43.91
C ALA A 28 14.53 -16.04 44.95
N ALA A 29 15.31 -14.98 45.20
CA ALA A 29 16.29 -15.00 46.30
C ALA A 29 16.66 -13.59 46.79
N ARG A 30 15.72 -12.88 47.42
CA ARG A 30 16.07 -11.86 48.43
C ARG A 30 14.86 -11.56 49.31
N GLY A 31 14.92 -12.07 50.54
CA GLY A 31 13.93 -11.81 51.58
C GLY A 31 13.86 -10.31 51.90
N GLY A 32 12.69 -9.75 51.67
CA GLY A 32 12.19 -8.55 52.32
C GLY A 32 10.83 -8.92 52.89
N ASN A 33 10.63 -8.68 54.19
CA ASN A 33 9.42 -9.03 54.92
C ASN A 33 8.26 -8.07 54.62
N ASP A 34 8.27 -7.46 53.44
CA ASP A 34 7.24 -6.58 52.94
C ASP A 34 6.29 -7.45 52.13
N GLY A 35 5.40 -8.12 52.88
CA GLY A 35 4.19 -8.70 52.30
C GLY A 35 3.45 -7.64 51.47
N PRO A 36 2.57 -8.04 50.55
CA PRO A 36 1.97 -7.11 49.60
C PRO A 36 1.31 -5.94 50.35
N ASP A 37 1.60 -4.70 49.95
CA ASP A 37 1.01 -3.52 50.57
C ASP A 37 -0.47 -3.40 50.16
N TYR A 38 -1.34 -3.95 50.99
CA TYR A 38 -2.80 -3.97 50.80
C TYR A 38 -3.48 -2.63 51.15
N SER A 39 -2.73 -1.62 51.61
CA SER A 39 -3.29 -0.29 51.97
C SER A 39 -3.82 0.48 50.75
N ARG A 40 -3.51 0.02 49.53
CA ARG A 40 -3.99 0.57 48.26
C ARG A 40 -5.16 -0.21 47.65
N CYS A 41 -5.65 -1.24 48.33
CA CYS A 41 -6.83 -1.98 47.92
C CYS A 41 -8.11 -1.22 48.34
N THR A 42 -8.86 -0.72 47.36
CA THR A 42 -10.23 -0.23 47.57
C THR A 42 -11.22 -1.40 47.51
N GLU A 43 -12.51 -1.20 47.80
CA GLU A 43 -13.56 -2.27 47.77
C GLU A 43 -13.66 -3.02 46.42
N LEU A 44 -12.98 -2.53 45.38
CA LEU A 44 -12.86 -3.09 44.03
C LEU A 44 -11.51 -3.82 43.78
N GLY A 45 -11.02 -4.65 44.71
CA GLY A 45 -9.91 -5.60 44.43
C GLY A 45 -8.59 -5.01 43.89
N CYS A 46 -7.83 -5.81 43.11
CA CYS A 46 -6.57 -5.41 42.44
C CYS A 46 -6.76 -5.34 40.92
N GLN A 47 -6.31 -4.26 40.28
CA GLN A 47 -6.35 -4.07 38.81
C GLN A 47 -4.95 -3.79 38.25
N LYS A 48 -4.67 -4.33 37.06
CA LYS A 48 -3.48 -4.03 36.25
C LYS A 48 -3.89 -3.96 34.78
N ASP A 49 -3.60 -2.84 34.13
CA ASP A 49 -3.79 -2.70 32.68
C ASP A 49 -2.48 -3.03 31.95
N ILE A 50 -2.57 -3.76 30.84
CA ILE A 50 -1.43 -4.10 29.97
C ILE A 50 -1.65 -3.40 28.63
N PRO A 51 -0.80 -2.43 28.24
CA PRO A 51 -0.94 -1.78 26.94
C PRO A 51 -0.55 -2.76 25.82
N ILE A 52 -1.34 -2.75 24.75
CA ILE A 52 -1.06 -3.49 23.51
C ILE A 52 -0.87 -2.45 22.40
N THR A 53 0.25 -2.50 21.67
CA THR A 53 0.57 -1.59 20.57
C THR A 53 0.92 -2.36 19.29
N LEU A 54 0.54 -1.80 18.14
CA LEU A 54 0.89 -2.30 16.81
C LEU A 54 1.22 -1.11 15.92
N GLU A 55 2.43 -1.10 15.35
CA GLU A 55 2.82 -0.14 14.32
C GLU A 55 2.66 -0.76 12.94
N VAL A 56 1.97 -0.06 12.04
CA VAL A 56 1.80 -0.48 10.64
C VAL A 56 2.57 0.49 9.75
N PRO A 57 3.68 0.07 9.10
CA PRO A 57 4.47 0.96 8.25
C PRO A 57 3.73 1.33 6.95
N LYS A 58 4.07 2.48 6.39
CA LYS A 58 3.61 2.91 5.05
C LYS A 58 4.10 1.91 3.99
N LYS A 59 3.22 1.51 3.08
CA LYS A 59 3.48 0.60 1.96
C LYS A 59 2.74 1.07 0.72
N CYS A 60 3.40 0.97 -0.43
CA CYS A 60 2.80 1.19 -1.74
C CYS A 60 3.41 0.27 -2.78
N THR A 61 2.57 -0.18 -3.71
CA THR A 61 2.97 -1.02 -4.85
C THR A 61 2.30 -0.53 -6.12
N VAL A 62 3.08 -0.38 -7.19
CA VAL A 62 2.57 -0.12 -8.54
C VAL A 62 2.57 -1.44 -9.30
N THR A 63 1.45 -1.83 -9.87
CA THR A 63 1.31 -3.09 -10.63
C THR A 63 0.62 -2.87 -11.97
N GLY A 64 0.79 -3.80 -12.90
CA GLY A 64 0.30 -3.67 -14.28
C GLY A 64 1.20 -2.79 -15.14
N GLY A 65 0.64 -2.20 -16.19
CA GLY A 65 1.36 -1.38 -17.16
C GLY A 65 2.08 -2.21 -18.22
N SER A 66 1.34 -2.68 -19.23
CA SER A 66 1.94 -3.29 -20.42
C SER A 66 2.56 -2.23 -21.34
N PRO A 67 3.62 -2.57 -22.11
CA PRO A 67 4.17 -1.68 -23.13
C PRO A 67 3.10 -1.21 -24.12
N ILE A 68 3.09 0.08 -24.43
CA ILE A 68 2.17 0.66 -25.42
C ILE A 68 2.89 0.68 -26.77
N VAL A 69 2.41 -0.14 -27.71
CA VAL A 69 2.92 -0.17 -29.09
C VAL A 69 2.01 0.66 -29.99
N LEU A 70 2.53 1.78 -30.48
CA LEU A 70 1.83 2.70 -31.36
C LEU A 70 1.73 2.16 -32.79
N SER A 71 0.74 2.65 -33.55
CA SER A 71 0.52 2.25 -34.94
C SER A 71 0.98 3.33 -35.91
N SER A 72 1.59 2.94 -37.02
CA SER A 72 1.90 3.86 -38.13
C SER A 72 0.65 4.45 -38.77
N SER A 73 -0.50 3.78 -38.66
CA SER A 73 -1.80 4.31 -39.08
C SER A 73 -2.37 5.39 -38.14
N GLY A 74 -1.70 5.66 -37.02
CA GLY A 74 -2.22 6.50 -35.95
C GLY A 74 -3.30 5.84 -35.10
N GLY A 75 -3.87 6.63 -34.19
CA GLY A 75 -4.95 6.24 -33.30
C GLY A 75 -4.51 6.02 -31.85
N ALA A 76 -5.50 5.88 -30.97
CA ALA A 76 -5.29 5.71 -29.54
C ALA A 76 -4.97 4.25 -29.19
N LYS A 77 -3.99 4.09 -28.30
CA LYS A 77 -3.63 2.82 -27.66
C LYS A 77 -3.63 3.00 -26.16
N THR A 78 -4.09 1.98 -25.45
CA THR A 78 -4.28 2.06 -24.01
C THR A 78 -3.48 1.01 -23.26
N SER A 79 -3.14 1.33 -22.01
CA SER A 79 -2.58 0.39 -21.03
C SER A 79 -3.12 0.74 -19.65
N ASN A 80 -3.28 -0.27 -18.80
CA ASN A 80 -3.83 -0.12 -17.46
C ASN A 80 -2.79 -0.46 -16.42
N TYR A 81 -2.74 0.31 -15.34
CA TYR A 81 -1.94 0.03 -14.15
C TYR A 81 -2.75 0.37 -12.89
N SER A 82 -2.31 -0.14 -11.75
CA SER A 82 -2.91 0.16 -10.45
C SER A 82 -1.85 0.53 -9.43
N ILE A 83 -2.26 1.36 -8.47
CA ILE A 83 -1.45 1.74 -7.31
C ILE A 83 -2.22 1.29 -6.07
N GLN A 84 -1.61 0.41 -5.28
CA GLN A 84 -2.16 -0.01 -3.99
C GLN A 84 -1.34 0.61 -2.87
N SER A 85 -1.97 1.33 -1.94
CA SER A 85 -1.31 2.03 -0.84
C SER A 85 -2.14 1.99 0.44
N ASN A 86 -1.48 1.91 1.60
CA ASN A 86 -2.13 2.05 2.93
C ASN A 86 -1.98 3.46 3.54
N THR A 87 -1.64 4.46 2.71
CA THR A 87 -1.47 5.87 3.08
C THR A 87 -1.87 6.76 1.90
N HIS A 88 -2.19 8.03 2.20
CA HIS A 88 -2.21 9.09 1.18
C HIS A 88 -0.86 9.16 0.46
N TYR A 89 -0.88 9.51 -0.83
CA TYR A 89 0.34 9.61 -1.64
C TYR A 89 0.28 10.72 -2.68
N VAL A 90 1.45 11.08 -3.19
CA VAL A 90 1.62 11.97 -4.35
C VAL A 90 2.03 11.13 -5.55
N LEU A 91 1.27 11.24 -6.62
CA LEU A 91 1.56 10.65 -7.93
C LEU A 91 2.25 11.70 -8.79
N GLU A 92 3.46 11.38 -9.27
CA GLU A 92 4.17 12.17 -10.26
C GLU A 92 4.14 11.45 -11.61
N LEU A 93 3.52 12.09 -12.60
CA LEU A 93 3.47 11.63 -13.99
C LEU A 93 4.38 12.45 -14.88
N THR A 94 5.32 11.78 -15.55
CA THR A 94 6.23 12.41 -16.51
C THR A 94 6.49 11.54 -17.73
N THR A 95 7.03 12.13 -18.79
CA THR A 95 7.66 11.40 -19.89
C THR A 95 9.16 11.66 -19.93
N ALA A 96 9.93 10.73 -20.49
CA ALA A 96 11.35 10.93 -20.74
C ALA A 96 11.61 12.07 -21.73
N ASN A 97 10.71 12.28 -22.70
CA ASN A 97 10.90 13.24 -23.76
C ASN A 97 10.33 14.65 -23.51
N ALA A 98 9.28 14.79 -22.70
CA ALA A 98 8.59 16.07 -22.48
C ALA A 98 8.32 16.42 -21.00
N GLY A 99 8.83 15.63 -20.04
CA GLY A 99 8.64 15.92 -18.62
C GLY A 99 7.17 15.89 -18.23
N THR A 100 6.66 16.96 -17.63
CA THR A 100 5.29 17.08 -17.08
C THR A 100 4.26 17.57 -18.12
N SER A 101 4.40 17.19 -19.39
CA SER A 101 3.49 17.60 -20.47
C SER A 101 2.72 16.41 -21.04
N ASN A 102 1.42 16.60 -21.27
CA ASN A 102 0.57 15.64 -21.99
C ASN A 102 0.83 15.63 -23.50
N SER A 103 1.38 16.71 -24.03
CA SER A 103 1.86 16.83 -25.41
C SER A 103 3.34 16.48 -25.41
N THR A 104 3.65 15.28 -25.89
CA THR A 104 4.99 14.69 -25.94
C THR A 104 5.29 14.20 -27.35
N PHE A 105 6.33 13.40 -27.50
CA PHE A 105 6.73 12.80 -28.75
C PHE A 105 7.58 11.56 -28.50
N VAL A 106 7.53 10.62 -29.43
CA VAL A 106 8.49 9.53 -29.54
C VAL A 106 9.66 9.98 -30.43
N LYS A 107 10.90 9.62 -30.06
CA LYS A 107 12.12 9.95 -30.82
C LYS A 107 12.65 8.73 -31.55
N ASN A 108 13.13 8.90 -32.79
CA ASN A 108 13.80 7.81 -33.49
C ASN A 108 15.07 7.41 -32.73
N THR A 109 15.30 6.10 -32.55
CA THR A 109 16.42 5.58 -31.76
C THR A 109 17.79 5.84 -32.38
N THR A 110 17.85 6.05 -33.70
CA THR A 110 19.09 6.31 -34.45
C THR A 110 19.28 7.78 -34.82
N ASP A 111 18.20 8.58 -34.79
CA ASP A 111 18.21 10.00 -35.13
C ASP A 111 17.29 10.79 -34.18
N PRO A 112 17.82 11.34 -33.08
CA PRO A 112 17.02 12.04 -32.08
C PRO A 112 16.30 13.30 -32.57
N THR A 113 16.64 13.80 -33.77
CA THR A 113 15.96 14.94 -34.39
C THR A 113 14.65 14.53 -35.05
N ALA A 114 14.54 13.27 -35.50
CA ALA A 114 13.32 12.70 -36.05
C ALA A 114 12.33 12.33 -34.93
N LYS A 115 11.14 12.94 -34.96
CA LYS A 115 10.11 12.82 -33.92
C LYS A 115 8.74 12.55 -34.51
N VAL A 116 7.91 11.85 -33.74
CA VAL A 116 6.46 11.74 -33.99
C VAL A 116 5.74 12.23 -32.75
N THR A 117 4.92 13.27 -32.90
CA THR A 117 4.14 13.85 -31.81
C THR A 117 3.11 12.86 -31.29
N THR A 118 2.95 12.84 -29.97
CA THR A 118 1.99 11.99 -29.28
C THR A 118 1.29 12.77 -28.18
N THR A 119 0.03 12.44 -27.94
CA THR A 119 -0.73 12.98 -26.79
C THR A 119 -1.03 11.84 -25.82
N ILE A 120 -0.78 12.07 -24.53
CA ILE A 120 -1.01 11.08 -23.49
C ILE A 120 -2.03 11.60 -22.47
N LEU A 121 -3.07 10.82 -22.22
CA LEU A 121 -4.10 11.10 -21.22
C LEU A 121 -4.19 9.96 -20.22
N THR A 122 -4.27 10.29 -18.92
CA THR A 122 -4.49 9.32 -17.85
C THR A 122 -5.91 9.50 -17.33
N ASN A 123 -6.71 8.42 -17.29
CA ASN A 123 -8.15 8.44 -16.95
C ASN A 123 -8.91 9.54 -17.71
N GLY A 124 -8.72 9.59 -19.03
CA GLY A 124 -9.35 10.61 -19.89
C GLY A 124 -8.86 12.04 -19.67
N GLY A 125 -7.77 12.24 -18.92
CA GLY A 125 -7.21 13.55 -18.56
C GLY A 125 -7.60 14.06 -17.17
N SER A 126 -8.36 13.27 -16.39
CA SER A 126 -8.70 13.63 -15.01
C SER A 126 -7.50 13.60 -14.06
N VAL A 127 -6.47 12.81 -14.39
CA VAL A 127 -5.20 12.81 -13.66
C VAL A 127 -4.21 13.71 -14.40
N GLY A 128 -3.86 14.81 -13.73
CA GLY A 128 -2.93 15.82 -14.24
C GLY A 128 -1.50 15.31 -14.37
N TRP A 129 -0.68 16.08 -15.09
CA TRP A 129 0.76 15.82 -15.24
C TRP A 129 1.57 16.49 -14.13
N GLY A 130 2.76 15.96 -13.86
CA GLY A 130 3.52 16.33 -12.67
C GLY A 130 2.87 15.76 -11.43
N ASN A 131 2.91 16.50 -10.33
CA ASN A 131 2.48 16.04 -9.01
C ASN A 131 0.96 16.20 -8.82
N SER A 132 0.31 15.14 -8.34
CA SER A 132 -1.09 15.15 -7.94
C SER A 132 -1.27 14.40 -6.63
N ASN A 133 -2.13 14.90 -5.74
CA ASN A 133 -2.43 14.26 -4.46
C ASN A 133 -3.54 13.22 -4.63
N HIS A 134 -3.37 12.05 -4.02
CA HIS A 134 -4.32 10.95 -4.06
C HIS A 134 -4.62 10.43 -2.67
N ALA A 135 -5.86 10.01 -2.47
CA ALA A 135 -6.31 9.50 -1.19
C ALA A 135 -5.63 8.16 -0.83
N GLY A 136 -5.39 7.29 -1.82
CA GLY A 136 -4.89 5.95 -1.53
C GLY A 136 -5.79 5.20 -0.56
N MET A 137 -5.20 4.56 0.46
CA MET A 137 -5.91 3.74 1.45
C MET A 137 -6.70 2.57 0.82
N GLY A 138 -6.17 2.00 -0.26
CA GLY A 138 -6.83 1.02 -1.11
C GLY A 138 -6.10 0.84 -2.42
N THR A 139 -6.84 0.47 -3.46
CA THR A 139 -6.32 0.30 -4.83
C THR A 139 -6.94 1.34 -5.75
N ASP A 140 -6.10 2.19 -6.31
CA ASP A 140 -6.45 3.15 -7.36
C ASP A 140 -6.12 2.56 -8.74
N ASN A 141 -7.04 2.68 -9.69
CA ASN A 141 -6.88 2.15 -11.04
C ASN A 141 -6.72 3.28 -12.06
N TYR A 142 -5.78 3.09 -12.98
CA TYR A 142 -5.41 4.06 -14.00
C TYR A 142 -5.40 3.45 -15.39
N THR A 143 -5.97 4.18 -16.33
CA THR A 143 -5.94 3.89 -17.77
C THR A 143 -5.17 5.00 -18.46
N VAL A 144 -4.02 4.64 -19.03
CA VAL A 144 -3.24 5.52 -19.90
C VAL A 144 -3.70 5.31 -21.32
N SER A 145 -3.95 6.41 -22.04
CA SER A 145 -4.22 6.45 -23.46
C SER A 145 -3.15 7.29 -24.15
N VAL A 146 -2.48 6.71 -25.15
CA VAL A 146 -1.49 7.40 -25.99
C VAL A 146 -2.01 7.43 -27.40
N ASN A 147 -2.07 8.60 -28.01
CA ASN A 147 -2.51 8.80 -29.37
C ASN A 147 -1.38 9.41 -30.21
N ASN A 148 -1.22 8.90 -31.44
CA ASN A 148 -0.34 9.48 -32.45
C ASN A 148 -1.10 9.73 -33.74
N ALA A 149 -0.68 10.76 -34.50
CA ALA A 149 -1.11 10.93 -35.87
C ALA A 149 -0.52 9.82 -36.76
N ALA A 150 -1.19 9.53 -37.87
CA ALA A 150 -0.66 8.61 -38.87
C ALA A 150 0.69 9.12 -39.40
N THR A 151 1.67 8.23 -39.47
CA THR A 151 2.97 8.52 -40.09
C THR A 151 2.84 8.47 -41.61
N THR A 152 3.66 9.25 -42.30
CA THR A 152 3.70 9.35 -43.77
C THR A 152 5.10 9.01 -44.29
N ALA A 153 5.29 9.03 -45.61
CA ALA A 153 6.59 8.88 -46.25
C ALA A 153 7.61 9.98 -45.84
N ALA A 154 7.16 11.09 -45.24
CA ALA A 154 8.04 12.12 -44.70
C ALA A 154 8.65 11.75 -43.34
N ASN A 155 8.07 10.78 -42.62
CA ASN A 155 8.64 10.31 -41.36
C ASN A 155 9.79 9.34 -41.66
N LYS A 156 10.92 9.52 -40.96
CA LYS A 156 12.09 8.64 -41.10
C LYS A 156 11.74 7.22 -40.66
N ALA A 157 12.18 6.22 -41.42
CA ALA A 157 12.00 4.83 -41.02
C ALA A 157 12.81 4.49 -39.75
N GLY A 158 12.29 3.57 -38.94
CA GLY A 158 12.95 3.08 -37.73
C GLY A 158 12.02 3.05 -36.52
N THR A 159 12.57 2.61 -35.39
CA THR A 159 11.86 2.56 -34.13
C THR A 159 11.89 3.91 -33.44
N TYR A 160 10.75 4.32 -32.89
CA TYR A 160 10.64 5.54 -32.10
C TYR A 160 10.25 5.20 -30.66
N THR A 161 10.85 5.88 -29.69
CA THR A 161 10.64 5.57 -28.27
C THR A 161 10.39 6.83 -27.43
N ASP A 162 9.56 6.67 -26.41
CA ASP A 162 9.42 7.53 -25.24
C ASP A 162 9.20 6.61 -24.02
N THR A 163 9.26 7.15 -22.81
CA THR A 163 9.00 6.40 -21.58
C THR A 163 8.04 7.20 -20.71
N TYR A 164 6.83 6.66 -20.52
CA TYR A 164 5.89 7.13 -19.51
C TYR A 164 6.37 6.67 -18.13
N ARG A 165 6.55 7.61 -17.20
CA ARG A 165 7.14 7.38 -15.88
C ARG A 165 6.09 7.66 -14.81
N ILE A 166 5.94 6.68 -13.92
CA ILE A 166 5.04 6.71 -12.77
C ILE A 166 5.94 6.71 -11.54
N ARG A 167 5.84 7.74 -10.70
CA ARG A 167 6.54 7.81 -9.41
C ARG A 167 5.53 8.10 -8.31
N VAL A 168 5.70 7.44 -7.16
CA VAL A 168 4.81 7.55 -6.01
C VAL A 168 5.64 7.86 -4.77
N SER A 169 5.20 8.85 -3.99
CA SER A 169 5.83 9.28 -2.72
C SER A 169 4.80 9.55 -1.61
N TYR A 170 5.22 9.56 -0.34
CA TYR A 170 4.37 9.75 0.85
C TYR A 170 4.91 10.81 1.82
#